data_AF-A0A9C9G0I9-F1
#
_entry.id   AF-A0A9C9G0I9-F1
#
_cell.length_a   1.000
_cell.length_b   1.000
_cell.length_c   1.000
_cell.angle_alpha   90.00
_cell.angle_beta   90.00
_cell.angle_gamma   90.00
#
_symmetry.space_group_name_H-M   'P 1'
#
loop_
_entity.id
_entity.type
_entity.pdbx_description
1 polymer ?
#
loop_
_entity_poly.entity_id
_entity_poly.type
_entity_poly.pdbx_seq_one_letter_code
_entity_poly.pdbx_strand_id
1 'polypeptide(L)'
;MRKILAILCSSLLLFTASLLAAELPAKDAVILKDAGIPLYKNAEFLNGGLGDQSIGARFASSANVEAVRKFYRSRFPSWALNAQYGTWILYDGQPGNSLAAYMGKKQIMVQTNSNLPAWFGVDKKNTTEILIVIPK
;
A
#
# COMPACT_ATOMS: atom_id res chain seq x y z
N MET A 1 60.89 -7.09 -25.96
CA MET A 1 60.95 -7.31 -24.49
C MET A 1 59.85 -6.49 -23.82
N ARG A 2 58.95 -7.18 -23.09
CA ARG A 2 58.24 -6.80 -21.83
C ARG A 2 57.92 -5.29 -21.63
N LYS A 3 56.69 -4.84 -21.36
CA LYS A 3 55.75 -5.34 -20.31
C LYS A 3 54.29 -4.97 -20.64
N ILE A 4 53.41 -5.93 -20.35
CA ILE A 4 51.95 -5.83 -20.21
C ILE A 4 51.65 -5.23 -18.82
N LEU A 5 50.71 -4.28 -18.71
CA LEU A 5 49.83 -3.92 -17.56
C LEU A 5 49.31 -2.49 -17.83
N ALA A 6 48.04 -2.12 -17.70
CA ALA A 6 46.95 -2.69 -16.93
C ALA A 6 45.61 -2.40 -17.63
N ILE A 7 44.78 -3.44 -17.73
CA ILE A 7 43.40 -3.38 -18.19
C ILE A 7 42.59 -2.74 -17.06
N LEU A 8 42.34 -1.45 -17.17
CA LEU A 8 41.51 -0.65 -16.27
C LEU A 8 40.22 -0.32 -17.01
N CYS A 9 39.33 -1.30 -17.13
CA CYS A 9 37.98 -1.06 -17.66
C CYS A 9 36.99 -1.97 -16.96
N SER A 10 36.27 -1.36 -16.02
CA SER A 10 34.82 -1.52 -15.93
C SER A 10 34.34 -2.96 -15.81
N SER A 11 34.71 -3.65 -14.73
CA SER A 11 33.86 -4.73 -14.21
C SER A 11 32.59 -4.08 -13.66
N LEU A 12 31.60 -3.97 -14.55
CA LEU A 12 30.20 -3.66 -14.27
C LEU A 12 29.77 -4.41 -13.00
N LEU A 13 29.65 -3.69 -11.89
CA LEU A 13 28.82 -4.10 -10.77
C LEU A 13 27.36 -3.92 -11.20
N LEU A 14 26.87 -4.90 -11.97
CA LEU A 14 25.44 -5.10 -12.18
C LEU A 14 24.84 -5.49 -10.83
N PHE A 15 24.46 -4.50 -10.03
CA PHE A 15 23.45 -4.69 -8.99
C PHE A 15 22.14 -5.01 -9.69
N THR A 16 21.91 -6.27 -10.02
CA THR A 16 20.56 -6.77 -10.26
C THR A 16 19.86 -6.77 -8.91
N ALA A 17 19.33 -5.61 -8.51
CA ALA A 17 18.33 -5.55 -7.46
C ALA A 17 17.16 -6.39 -7.98
N SER A 18 17.04 -7.62 -7.48
CA SER A 18 15.89 -8.47 -7.73
C SER A 18 14.67 -7.72 -7.21
N LEU A 19 13.91 -7.13 -8.14
CA LEU A 19 12.65 -6.45 -7.89
C LEU A 19 11.62 -7.53 -7.55
N LEU A 20 11.75 -8.13 -6.37
CA LEU A 20 10.75 -9.05 -5.84
C LEU A 20 9.61 -8.18 -5.33
N ALA A 21 8.55 -8.06 -6.14
CA ALA A 21 7.29 -7.52 -5.68
C ALA A 21 6.85 -8.33 -4.45
N ALA A 22 6.54 -7.66 -3.34
CA ALA A 22 6.09 -8.35 -2.16
C ALA A 22 4.73 -8.99 -2.45
N GLU A 23 4.58 -10.27 -2.11
CA GLU A 23 3.29 -10.96 -2.23
C GLU A 23 2.52 -10.83 -0.91
N LEU A 24 1.22 -10.54 -1.01
CA LEU A 24 0.35 -10.56 0.17
C LEU A 24 0.30 -12.00 0.71
N PRO A 25 0.63 -12.23 1.99
CA PRO A 25 0.57 -13.58 2.56
C PRO A 25 -0.82 -14.19 2.39
N ALA A 26 -0.90 -15.49 2.05
CA ALA A 26 -2.17 -16.17 1.79
C ALA A 26 -3.18 -16.04 2.95
N LYS A 27 -2.69 -16.06 4.21
CA LYS A 27 -3.51 -15.84 5.40
C LYS A 27 -4.20 -14.46 5.39
N ASP A 28 -3.50 -13.43 4.92
CA ASP A 28 -4.01 -12.05 4.91
C ASP A 28 -4.96 -11.86 3.72
N ALA A 29 -4.72 -12.54 2.60
CA ALA A 29 -5.67 -12.60 1.49
C ALA A 29 -7.02 -13.22 1.90
N VAL A 30 -6.99 -14.27 2.74
CA VAL A 30 -8.22 -14.86 3.32
C VAL A 30 -8.90 -13.84 4.24
N ILE A 31 -8.17 -13.17 5.13
CA ILE A 31 -8.74 -12.15 6.02
C ILE A 31 -9.42 -11.01 5.25
N LEU A 32 -8.82 -10.51 4.16
CA LEU A 32 -9.46 -9.49 3.30
C LEU A 32 -10.77 -9.99 2.69
N LYS A 33 -10.75 -11.23 2.18
CA LYS A 33 -11.90 -11.87 1.56
C LYS A 33 -13.03 -12.02 2.57
N ASP A 34 -12.73 -12.52 3.77
CA ASP A 34 -13.72 -12.74 4.84
C ASP A 34 -14.25 -11.42 5.39
N ALA A 35 -13.42 -10.37 5.42
CA ALA A 35 -13.87 -9.02 5.78
C ALA A 35 -14.73 -8.34 4.70
N GLY A 36 -14.83 -8.92 3.50
CA GLY A 36 -15.57 -8.36 2.37
C GLY A 36 -14.88 -7.13 1.75
N ILE A 37 -13.56 -6.98 1.92
CA ILE A 37 -12.81 -5.83 1.40
C ILE A 37 -12.11 -6.21 0.09
N PRO A 38 -12.59 -5.74 -1.08
CA PRO A 38 -11.95 -6.04 -2.34
C PRO A 38 -10.66 -5.21 -2.49
N LEU A 39 -9.61 -5.83 -3.02
CA LEU A 39 -8.41 -5.09 -3.43
C LEU A 39 -8.69 -4.25 -4.68
N TYR A 40 -8.18 -3.03 -4.70
CA TYR A 40 -8.19 -2.22 -5.92
C TYR A 40 -7.37 -2.92 -7.01
N LYS A 41 -7.85 -2.88 -8.27
CA LYS A 41 -7.19 -3.55 -9.39
C LYS A 41 -5.75 -3.07 -9.54
N ASN A 42 -4.82 -4.02 -9.75
CA ASN A 42 -3.40 -3.76 -9.90
C ASN A 42 -2.77 -3.01 -8.71
N ALA A 43 -3.37 -3.12 -7.51
CA ALA A 43 -2.69 -2.70 -6.29
C ALA A 43 -1.61 -3.73 -5.96
N GLU A 44 -0.37 -3.26 -5.85
CA GLU A 44 0.80 -4.06 -5.49
C GLU A 44 0.95 -4.06 -3.97
N PHE A 45 1.08 -5.22 -3.36
CA PHE A 45 1.35 -5.31 -1.93
C PHE A 45 2.77 -4.82 -1.62
N LEU A 46 2.92 -4.06 -0.53
CA LEU A 46 4.20 -3.51 -0.11
C LEU A 46 4.71 -4.17 1.16
N ASN A 47 3.95 -4.02 2.26
CA ASN A 47 4.30 -4.55 3.56
C ASN A 47 3.09 -4.59 4.50
N GLY A 48 3.34 -5.07 5.72
CA GLY A 48 2.34 -5.16 6.78
C GLY A 48 1.67 -6.53 6.82
N GLY A 49 0.45 -6.56 7.35
CA GLY A 49 -0.32 -7.78 7.54
C GLY A 49 -1.71 -7.48 8.08
N LEU A 50 -2.51 -8.50 8.30
CA LEU A 50 -3.86 -8.37 8.85
C LEU A 50 -4.04 -9.31 10.05
N GLY A 51 -4.99 -8.98 10.93
CA GLY A 51 -5.28 -9.72 12.16
C GLY A 51 -4.52 -9.24 13.40
N ASP A 52 -4.37 -10.12 14.38
CA ASP A 52 -4.21 -9.88 15.83
C ASP A 52 -3.12 -8.89 16.25
N GLN A 53 -2.05 -8.76 15.48
CA GLN A 53 -0.89 -7.94 15.81
C GLN A 53 -0.52 -6.96 14.70
N SER A 54 -1.33 -6.84 13.65
CA SER A 54 -0.99 -6.04 12.48
C SER A 54 -1.64 -4.66 12.51
N ILE A 55 -0.84 -3.64 12.18
CA ILE A 55 -1.31 -2.25 12.04
C ILE A 55 -2.15 -2.07 10.75
N GLY A 56 -1.98 -2.98 9.78
CA GLY A 56 -2.68 -3.00 8.49
C GLY A 56 -1.79 -3.54 7.36
N ALA A 57 -2.39 -3.81 6.21
CA ALA A 57 -1.70 -4.18 4.98
C ALA A 57 -1.63 -2.98 4.04
N ARG A 58 -0.42 -2.67 3.55
CA ARG A 58 -0.13 -1.53 2.67
C ARG A 58 0.03 -1.98 1.24
N PHE A 59 -0.54 -1.20 0.33
CA PHE A 59 -0.49 -1.42 -1.10
C PHE A 59 -0.16 -0.12 -1.84
N ALA A 60 0.45 -0.24 -3.01
CA ALA A 60 0.69 0.86 -3.92
C ALA A 60 -0.08 0.67 -5.23
N SER A 61 -0.48 1.77 -5.86
CA SER A 61 -1.08 1.75 -7.19
C SER A 61 -0.59 2.91 -8.04
N SER A 62 -0.52 2.67 -9.35
CA SER A 62 -0.30 3.69 -10.38
C SER A 62 -1.56 4.49 -10.71
N ALA A 63 -2.71 4.10 -10.18
CA ALA A 63 -3.97 4.79 -10.45
C ALA A 63 -4.01 6.14 -9.75
N ASN A 64 -4.80 7.07 -10.31
CA ASN A 64 -5.10 8.33 -9.66
C ASN A 64 -5.80 8.11 -8.31
N VAL A 65 -5.40 8.86 -7.28
CA VAL A 65 -5.92 8.76 -5.91
C VAL A 65 -7.45 8.88 -5.85
N GLU A 66 -8.06 9.77 -6.63
CA GLU A 66 -9.51 9.99 -6.66
C GLU A 66 -10.26 8.81 -7.29
N ALA A 67 -9.65 8.10 -8.25
CA ALA A 67 -10.23 6.89 -8.81
C ALA A 67 -10.28 5.77 -7.76
N VAL A 68 -9.23 5.63 -6.95
CA VAL A 68 -9.17 4.65 -5.86
C VAL A 68 -10.16 5.01 -4.74
N ARG A 69 -10.24 6.29 -4.34
CA ARG A 69 -11.23 6.79 -3.37
C ARG A 69 -12.66 6.51 -3.84
N LYS A 70 -12.97 6.83 -5.10
CA LYS A 70 -14.29 6.57 -5.70
C LYS A 70 -14.63 5.09 -5.72
N PHE A 71 -13.66 4.22 -6.05
CA PHE A 71 -13.85 2.77 -6.01
C PHE A 71 -14.29 2.31 -4.61
N TYR A 72 -13.53 2.64 -3.57
CA TYR A 72 -13.87 2.19 -2.22
C TYR A 72 -15.15 2.83 -1.70
N ARG A 73 -15.39 4.11 -1.99
CA ARG A 73 -16.63 4.78 -1.60
C ARG A 73 -17.86 4.12 -2.22
N SER A 74 -17.76 3.66 -3.47
CA SER A 74 -18.86 2.96 -4.14
C SER A 74 -19.17 1.57 -3.55
N ARG A 75 -18.16 0.91 -2.96
CA ARG A 75 -18.31 -0.41 -2.33
C ARG A 75 -18.81 -0.34 -0.90
N PHE A 76 -18.52 0.76 -0.21
CA PHE A 76 -18.94 0.98 1.17
C PHE A 76 -19.71 2.31 1.32
N PRO A 77 -20.93 2.40 0.76
CA PRO A 77 -21.72 3.62 0.83
C PRO A 77 -22.18 3.95 2.26
N SER A 78 -22.34 2.93 3.12
CA SER A 78 -22.73 3.07 4.52
C SER A 78 -21.58 3.40 5.47
N TRP A 79 -20.32 3.24 5.04
CA TRP A 79 -19.16 3.54 5.87
C TRP A 79 -19.01 5.06 6.06
N ALA A 80 -18.54 5.46 7.24
CA ALA A 80 -18.22 6.84 7.52
C ALA A 80 -16.91 7.25 6.84
N LEU A 81 -16.79 8.52 6.48
CA LEU A 81 -15.59 9.11 5.89
C LEU A 81 -15.03 10.17 6.83
N ASN A 82 -13.78 10.02 7.25
CA ASN A 82 -12.99 11.10 7.83
C ASN A 82 -12.12 11.70 6.72
N ALA A 83 -12.32 12.99 6.44
CA ALA A 83 -11.58 13.75 5.44
C ALA A 83 -10.84 14.97 6.04
N GLN A 84 -10.55 14.95 7.35
CA GLN A 84 -9.91 16.06 8.03
C GLN A 84 -8.38 15.99 7.92
N TYR A 85 -7.72 17.14 8.02
CA TYR A 85 -6.25 17.25 8.04
C TYR A 85 -5.54 16.57 6.85
N GLY A 86 -6.17 16.58 5.67
CA GLY A 86 -5.62 15.96 4.46
C GLY A 86 -5.68 14.43 4.43
N THR A 87 -6.27 13.81 5.46
CA THR A 87 -6.51 12.36 5.47
C THR A 87 -7.77 12.01 4.67
N TRP A 88 -7.82 10.79 4.17
CA TRP A 88 -9.04 10.21 3.61
C TRP A 88 -9.13 8.78 4.14
N ILE A 89 -9.97 8.58 5.16
CA ILE A 89 -10.14 7.30 5.85
C ILE A 89 -11.62 6.94 5.79
N LEU A 90 -11.92 5.87 5.06
CA LEU A 90 -13.26 5.27 4.99
C LEU A 90 -13.33 4.13 5.99
N TYR A 91 -14.30 4.11 6.89
CA TYR A 91 -14.33 3.14 7.99
C TYR A 91 -15.74 2.65 8.36
N ASP A 92 -15.78 1.43 8.87
CA ASP A 92 -17.00 0.73 9.30
C ASP A 92 -17.48 1.23 10.67
N GLY A 93 -18.08 2.42 10.70
CA GLY A 93 -18.50 3.07 11.92
C GLY A 93 -19.42 4.27 11.68
N GLN A 94 -19.80 4.93 12.77
CA GLN A 94 -20.59 6.16 12.73
C GLN A 94 -19.71 7.36 12.39
N PRO A 95 -20.23 8.39 11.70
CA PRO A 95 -19.48 9.61 11.43
C PRO A 95 -18.90 10.24 12.69
N GLY A 96 -17.61 10.55 12.64
CA GLY A 96 -16.88 11.23 13.71
C GLY A 96 -15.61 11.87 13.19
N ASN A 97 -15.21 12.95 13.86
CA ASN A 97 -14.12 13.83 13.43
C ASN A 97 -12.81 13.59 14.20
N SER A 98 -12.77 12.61 15.10
CA SER A 98 -11.59 12.28 15.89
C SER A 98 -10.98 10.95 15.48
N LEU A 99 -9.71 10.72 15.85
CA LEU A 99 -9.04 9.43 15.74
C LEU A 99 -9.87 8.30 16.36
N ALA A 100 -10.51 8.56 17.50
CA ALA A 100 -11.33 7.58 18.21
C ALA A 100 -12.52 7.07 17.39
N ALA A 101 -12.96 7.80 16.37
CA ALA A 101 -14.10 7.38 15.53
C ALA A 101 -13.79 6.15 14.66
N TYR A 102 -12.53 6.01 14.22
CA TYR A 102 -12.11 4.95 13.30
C TYR A 102 -11.09 3.98 13.92
N MET A 103 -10.52 4.33 15.07
CA MET A 103 -9.60 3.44 15.79
C MET A 103 -10.30 2.13 16.18
N GLY A 104 -9.67 1.00 15.87
CA GLY A 104 -10.26 -0.32 16.12
C GLY A 104 -11.46 -0.66 15.22
N LYS A 105 -11.65 0.08 14.11
CA LYS A 105 -12.63 -0.26 13.07
C LYS A 105 -11.94 -0.80 11.83
N LYS A 106 -12.68 -1.54 11.00
CA LYS A 106 -12.25 -1.80 9.63
C LYS A 106 -12.14 -0.46 8.92
N GLN A 107 -11.00 -0.20 8.31
CA GLN A 107 -10.77 1.08 7.65
C GLN A 107 -9.85 0.98 6.45
N ILE A 108 -10.04 1.91 5.53
CA ILE A 108 -9.29 2.03 4.30
C ILE A 108 -8.83 3.48 4.19
N MET A 109 -7.51 3.69 4.25
CA MET A 109 -6.89 4.97 4.00
C MET A 109 -6.39 5.03 2.56
N VAL A 110 -6.67 6.14 1.86
CA VAL A 110 -6.21 6.36 0.49
C VAL A 110 -5.59 7.74 0.35
N GLN A 111 -4.32 7.81 -0.01
CA GLN A 111 -3.59 9.07 -0.15
C GLN A 111 -2.57 9.04 -1.28
N THR A 112 -2.21 10.22 -1.76
CA THR A 112 -1.01 10.38 -2.60
C THR A 112 0.22 10.37 -1.69
N ASN A 113 1.20 9.55 -2.02
CA ASN A 113 2.48 9.46 -1.34
C ASN A 113 3.59 9.28 -2.39
N SER A 114 4.26 10.38 -2.74
CA SER A 114 5.32 10.42 -3.74
C SER A 114 6.58 9.64 -3.33
N ASN A 115 6.69 9.26 -2.06
CA ASN A 115 7.86 8.55 -1.55
C ASN A 115 7.71 7.03 -1.61
N LEU A 116 6.50 6.50 -1.90
CA LEU A 116 6.27 5.05 -1.99
C LEU A 116 7.26 4.31 -2.91
N PRO A 117 7.54 4.79 -4.15
CA PRO A 117 8.47 4.11 -5.03
C PRO A 117 9.88 4.00 -4.44
N ALA A 118 10.36 5.06 -3.79
CA ALA A 118 11.68 5.08 -3.18
C ALA A 118 11.74 4.22 -1.90
N TRP A 119 10.69 4.24 -1.08
CA TRP A 119 10.66 3.47 0.17
C TRP A 119 10.55 1.97 -0.03
N PHE A 120 9.83 1.54 -1.08
CA PHE A 120 9.50 0.13 -1.29
C PHE A 120 10.08 -0.47 -2.57
N GLY A 121 10.82 0.30 -3.36
CA GLY A 121 11.43 -0.20 -4.61
C GLY A 121 10.43 -0.53 -5.72
N VAL A 122 9.22 0.08 -5.69
CA VAL A 122 8.18 -0.12 -6.70
C VAL A 122 8.29 0.89 -7.84
N ASP A 123 7.50 0.71 -8.91
CA ASP A 123 7.50 1.61 -10.07
C ASP A 123 7.29 3.08 -9.65
N LYS A 124 8.02 4.02 -10.26
CA LYS A 124 7.95 5.47 -9.97
C LYS A 124 6.53 6.05 -10.10
N LYS A 125 5.67 5.42 -10.90
CA LYS A 125 4.27 5.84 -11.04
C LYS A 125 3.38 5.37 -9.88
N ASN A 126 3.82 4.41 -9.06
CA ASN A 126 3.05 3.87 -7.93
C ASN A 126 3.07 4.83 -6.73
N THR A 127 2.35 5.95 -6.87
CA THR A 127 2.30 7.02 -5.87
C THR A 127 1.00 7.08 -5.10
N THR A 128 0.01 6.23 -5.40
CA THR A 128 -1.21 6.12 -4.60
C THR A 128 -1.04 5.03 -3.56
N GLU A 129 -1.11 5.42 -2.29
CA GLU A 129 -1.06 4.54 -1.14
C GLU A 129 -2.46 4.09 -0.74
N ILE A 130 -2.60 2.80 -0.48
CA ILE A 130 -3.79 2.19 0.10
C ILE A 130 -3.34 1.45 1.37
N LEU A 131 -3.88 1.82 2.52
CA LEU A 131 -3.70 1.08 3.77
C LEU A 131 -5.04 0.50 4.20
N ILE A 132 -5.10 -0.82 4.33
CA ILE A 132 -6.29 -1.53 4.80
C ILE A 132 -6.01 -2.05 6.21
N VAL A 133 -6.89 -1.74 7.14
CA VAL A 133 -6.82 -2.23 8.52
C VAL A 133 -8.07 -3.06 8.79
N ILE A 134 -7.86 -4.28 9.30
CA ILE A 134 -8.93 -5.16 9.78
C ILE A 134 -8.55 -5.54 11.22
N PRO A 135 -9.18 -4.90 12.22
CA PRO A 135 -9.01 -5.28 13.60
C PRO A 135 -9.70 -6.61 13.87
N LYS A 136 -9.20 -7.35 14.86
CA LYS A 136 -9.85 -8.57 15.37
C LYS A 136 -10.98 -8.24 16.32
#